data_AF-A0A9Q5HQN8-F1
#
_entry.id   AF-A0A9Q5HQN8-F1
#
_cell.length_a   1.000
_cell.length_b   1.000
_cell.length_c   1.000
_cell.angle_alpha   90.00
_cell.angle_beta   90.00
_cell.angle_gamma   90.00
#
_symmetry.space_group_name_H-M   'P 1'
#
loop_
_entity.id
_entity.type
_entity.pdbx_description
1 polymer ?
#
loop_
_entity_poly.entity_id
_entity_poly.type
_entity_poly.pdbx_seq_one_letter_code
_entity_poly.pdbx_strand_id
1 'polypeptide(L)'
;MLGRQHQSFNYGTAAPGYGSAPNYGQAPGYGYGGQPARHHSHRGPPPGADPQLWTWFSSVDADRSGSISATELQAALVNGDWSNFDLDTVKMLMSIFDTDRSGTIGFNEFAGLWKYISDWQGVFRHFDVDRSGSIDGHELANALRSFGYNLTPQILSLLEQKYATPVSTGYGPPPGITFDRFVRACVVVKTLSESFQRMDTDRDGWITINYEQFMNIVLSAP
;
A
#
# COMPACT_ATOMS: atom_id res chain seq x y z
N MET A 1 -29.95 -52.73 6.87
CA MET A 1 -30.98 -53.18 7.84
C MET A 1 -31.29 -52.05 8.80
N LEU A 2 -32.52 -51.97 9.30
CA LEU A 2 -32.98 -51.49 10.62
C LEU A 2 -32.38 -50.18 11.20
N GLY A 3 -33.19 -49.19 11.62
CA GLY A 3 -34.66 -49.16 11.64
C GLY A 3 -35.28 -47.80 12.00
N ARG A 4 -36.61 -47.70 11.85
CA ARG A 4 -37.46 -46.56 12.23
C ARG A 4 -38.08 -46.76 13.61
N GLN A 5 -38.40 -45.66 14.30
CA GLN A 5 -39.67 -45.40 15.03
C GLN A 5 -39.85 -43.87 15.09
N HIS A 6 -40.92 -43.25 14.57
CA HIS A 6 -42.35 -43.25 14.92
C HIS A 6 -42.67 -42.54 16.26
N GLN A 7 -43.23 -41.30 16.20
CA GLN A 7 -44.65 -40.94 16.47
C GLN A 7 -44.91 -40.65 17.98
N SER A 8 -45.81 -39.77 18.44
CA SER A 8 -47.03 -39.13 17.89
C SER A 8 -47.17 -37.65 18.36
N PHE A 9 -47.89 -36.74 17.67
CA PHE A 9 -49.29 -36.27 17.92
C PHE A 9 -49.75 -36.19 19.40
N ASN A 10 -50.56 -35.23 19.89
CA ASN A 10 -51.35 -34.13 19.29
C ASN A 10 -51.54 -32.98 20.35
N TYR A 11 -52.52 -32.03 20.43
CA TYR A 11 -53.78 -31.69 19.74
C TYR A 11 -54.21 -30.22 20.08
N GLY A 12 -54.75 -29.44 19.11
CA GLY A 12 -55.63 -28.26 19.35
C GLY A 12 -54.97 -26.95 19.86
N THR A 13 -55.61 -25.76 19.81
CA THR A 13 -56.94 -25.34 19.31
C THR A 13 -56.88 -23.94 18.64
N ALA A 14 -57.91 -23.54 17.88
CA ALA A 14 -57.96 -22.27 17.14
C ALA A 14 -59.36 -21.59 17.18
N ALA A 15 -59.47 -20.41 16.51
CA ALA A 15 -60.69 -19.63 16.20
C ALA A 15 -61.20 -18.64 17.29
N PRO A 16 -62.09 -17.67 16.96
CA PRO A 16 -61.94 -16.69 15.86
C PRO A 16 -62.46 -15.25 16.16
N GLY A 17 -62.21 -14.31 15.23
CA GLY A 17 -62.96 -13.04 15.09
C GLY A 17 -62.28 -11.80 15.70
N TYR A 18 -62.68 -10.56 15.38
CA TYR A 18 -63.64 -10.07 14.36
C TYR A 18 -63.39 -8.54 14.16
N GLY A 19 -63.73 -7.96 12.99
CA GLY A 19 -63.85 -6.50 12.82
C GLY A 19 -63.01 -5.85 11.70
N SER A 20 -63.51 -4.77 11.10
CA SER A 20 -62.86 -4.00 10.03
C SER A 20 -63.49 -2.60 9.85
N ALA A 21 -62.74 -1.68 9.23
CA ALA A 21 -63.13 -0.33 8.78
C ALA A 21 -63.38 0.75 9.87
N PRO A 22 -63.38 2.07 9.55
CA PRO A 22 -63.04 2.72 8.27
C PRO A 22 -61.94 3.83 8.33
N ASN A 23 -61.57 4.32 7.14
CA ASN A 23 -60.60 5.38 6.83
C ASN A 23 -61.09 6.82 7.13
N TYR A 24 -60.19 7.73 7.54
CA TYR A 24 -60.33 9.20 7.39
C TYR A 24 -58.98 9.94 7.38
N GLY A 25 -58.86 10.99 6.55
CA GLY A 25 -57.94 12.13 6.77
C GLY A 25 -56.71 12.27 5.86
N GLN A 26 -56.77 13.20 4.89
CA GLN A 26 -55.59 13.81 4.25
C GLN A 26 -55.40 15.25 4.75
N ALA A 27 -54.16 15.71 4.88
CA ALA A 27 -53.78 17.12 4.90
C ALA A 27 -52.31 17.31 4.47
N PRO A 28 -51.98 18.23 3.54
CA PRO A 28 -50.60 18.51 3.14
C PRO A 28 -49.95 19.59 4.00
N GLY A 29 -48.69 19.38 4.43
CA GLY A 29 -47.90 20.36 5.16
C GLY A 29 -46.76 20.93 4.33
N TYR A 30 -46.78 22.24 4.06
CA TYR A 30 -45.63 22.97 3.52
C TYR A 30 -44.73 23.47 4.67
N GLY A 31 -43.41 23.30 4.56
CA GLY A 31 -42.46 23.80 5.55
C GLY A 31 -41.04 23.94 4.98
N TYR A 32 -40.50 25.17 5.00
CA TYR A 32 -39.10 25.46 4.66
C TYR A 32 -38.16 25.01 5.79
N GLY A 33 -36.93 24.58 5.46
CA GLY A 33 -35.92 24.28 6.48
C GLY A 33 -34.71 23.49 5.98
N GLY A 34 -33.92 24.06 5.07
CA GLY A 34 -32.73 23.38 4.57
C GLY A 34 -31.59 23.35 5.59
N GLN A 35 -31.18 22.16 6.02
CA GLN A 35 -29.85 21.90 6.56
C GLN A 35 -29.17 20.86 5.64
N PRO A 36 -28.02 21.16 5.02
CA PRO A 36 -27.22 20.14 4.35
C PRO A 36 -26.56 19.30 5.45
N ALA A 37 -27.25 18.24 5.88
CA ALA A 37 -26.64 17.20 6.68
C ALA A 37 -25.38 16.72 5.94
N ARG A 38 -24.21 16.89 6.56
CA ARG A 38 -22.96 16.31 6.05
C ARG A 38 -23.03 14.80 6.22
N HIS A 39 -23.76 14.14 5.33
CA HIS A 39 -23.73 12.71 5.12
C HIS A 39 -22.31 12.35 4.70
N HIS A 40 -21.49 12.03 5.70
CA HIS A 40 -20.24 11.29 5.55
C HIS A 40 -20.66 9.92 5.04
N SER A 41 -20.84 9.87 3.72
CA SER A 41 -21.52 8.79 3.05
C SER A 41 -20.58 7.60 3.12
N HIS A 42 -21.01 6.53 3.78
CA HIS A 42 -20.32 5.24 3.68
C HIS A 42 -20.37 4.80 2.22
N ARG A 43 -19.36 5.24 1.45
CA ARG A 43 -19.08 4.72 0.13
C ARG A 43 -18.80 3.24 0.33
N GLY A 44 -19.65 2.40 -0.24
CA GLY A 44 -19.29 1.01 -0.48
C GLY A 44 -18.17 0.94 -1.54
N PRO A 45 -17.69 -0.27 -1.84
CA PRO A 45 -16.75 -0.49 -2.94
C PRO A 45 -17.26 0.19 -4.24
N PRO A 46 -16.40 0.92 -4.98
CA PRO A 46 -16.73 1.41 -6.30
C PRO A 46 -17.24 0.28 -7.22
N PRO A 47 -18.14 0.56 -8.19
CA PRO A 47 -18.65 -0.46 -9.09
C PRO A 47 -17.52 -1.17 -9.84
N GLY A 48 -17.38 -2.49 -9.64
CA GLY A 48 -16.31 -3.30 -10.22
C GLY A 48 -14.99 -3.35 -9.42
N ALA A 49 -14.93 -2.73 -8.24
CA ALA A 49 -13.79 -2.86 -7.32
C ALA A 49 -13.64 -4.29 -6.77
N ASP A 50 -12.39 -4.72 -6.55
CA ASP A 50 -12.10 -5.96 -5.85
C ASP A 50 -12.52 -5.85 -4.35
N PRO A 51 -13.34 -6.78 -3.81
CA PRO A 51 -13.82 -6.68 -2.43
C PRO A 51 -12.75 -6.83 -1.35
N GLN A 52 -11.68 -7.59 -1.61
CA GLN A 52 -10.58 -7.76 -0.66
C GLN A 52 -9.73 -6.50 -0.62
N LEU A 53 -9.41 -5.94 -1.78
CA LEU A 53 -8.69 -4.69 -1.94
C LEU A 53 -9.45 -3.49 -1.35
N TRP A 54 -10.78 -3.46 -1.50
CA TRP A 54 -11.64 -2.49 -0.83
C TRP A 54 -11.63 -2.65 0.70
N THR A 55 -11.59 -3.88 1.19
CA THR A 55 -11.48 -4.17 2.63
C THR A 55 -10.14 -3.67 3.18
N TRP A 56 -9.02 -3.90 2.45
CA TRP A 56 -7.72 -3.34 2.80
C TRP A 56 -7.74 -1.81 2.80
N PHE A 57 -8.22 -1.17 1.73
CA PHE A 57 -8.35 0.29 1.66
C PHE A 57 -9.14 0.86 2.85
N SER A 58 -10.30 0.28 3.15
CA SER A 58 -11.17 0.67 4.29
C SER A 58 -10.58 0.38 5.67
N SER A 59 -9.44 -0.31 5.75
CA SER A 59 -8.68 -0.56 6.99
C SER A 59 -7.47 0.37 7.15
N VAL A 60 -7.03 1.01 6.06
CA VAL A 60 -5.97 2.03 6.07
C VAL A 60 -6.57 3.44 6.16
N ASP A 61 -7.68 3.71 5.46
CA ASP A 61 -8.52 4.92 5.59
C ASP A 61 -9.19 4.92 6.98
N ALA A 62 -8.46 5.41 7.98
CA ALA A 62 -8.79 5.29 9.39
C ALA A 62 -9.72 6.40 9.86
N ASP A 63 -9.60 7.60 9.28
CA ASP A 63 -10.53 8.72 9.52
C ASP A 63 -11.82 8.63 8.66
N ARG A 64 -11.81 7.78 7.62
CA ARG A 64 -12.90 7.54 6.66
C ARG A 64 -13.21 8.75 5.77
N SER A 65 -12.18 9.53 5.46
CA SER A 65 -12.21 10.62 4.46
C SER A 65 -12.45 10.10 3.04
N GLY A 66 -12.12 8.83 2.76
CA GLY A 66 -12.22 8.22 1.43
C GLY A 66 -10.95 8.33 0.59
N SER A 67 -9.82 8.67 1.21
CA SER A 67 -8.49 8.76 0.60
C SER A 67 -7.42 8.58 1.68
N ILE A 68 -6.37 7.82 1.41
CA ILE A 68 -5.34 7.48 2.41
C ILE A 68 -4.29 8.60 2.50
N SER A 69 -4.04 9.11 3.70
CA SER A 69 -2.92 10.03 3.96
C SER A 69 -1.58 9.29 4.10
N ALA A 70 -0.46 10.02 3.94
CA ALA A 70 0.88 9.46 4.16
C ALA A 70 1.07 8.89 5.59
N THR A 71 0.41 9.47 6.60
CA THR A 71 0.47 9.00 7.99
C THR A 71 -0.24 7.66 8.16
N GLU A 72 -1.42 7.51 7.55
CA GLU A 72 -2.18 6.25 7.56
C GLU A 72 -1.46 5.16 6.77
N LEU A 73 -0.90 5.51 5.60
CA LEU A 73 -0.10 4.59 4.80
C LEU A 73 1.15 4.11 5.58
N GLN A 74 1.81 4.99 6.33
CA GLN A 74 2.92 4.59 7.21
C GLN A 74 2.46 3.70 8.37
N ALA A 75 1.29 3.98 8.97
CA ALA A 75 0.76 3.19 10.08
C ALA A 75 0.28 1.78 9.64
N ALA A 76 -0.12 1.61 8.38
CA ALA A 76 -0.55 0.33 7.82
C ALA A 76 0.59 -0.53 7.23
N LEU A 77 1.75 0.08 6.92
CA LEU A 77 2.87 -0.62 6.27
C LEU A 77 3.98 -0.97 7.27
N VAL A 78 4.11 -2.28 7.52
CA VAL A 78 5.05 -2.89 8.46
C VAL A 78 5.99 -3.84 7.71
N ASN A 79 7.28 -3.78 8.05
CA ASN A 79 8.35 -4.61 7.50
C ASN A 79 8.37 -6.02 8.12
N GLY A 80 9.18 -6.92 7.55
CA GLY A 80 9.36 -8.29 8.06
C GLY A 80 9.96 -8.38 9.46
N ASP A 81 10.70 -7.36 9.89
CA ASP A 81 11.28 -7.20 11.23
C ASP A 81 10.32 -6.54 12.24
N TRP A 82 9.05 -6.31 11.85
CA TRP A 82 8.02 -5.58 12.60
C TRP A 82 8.28 -4.06 12.78
N SER A 83 9.24 -3.47 12.06
CA SER A 83 9.40 -2.02 12.00
C SER A 83 8.34 -1.36 11.09
N ASN A 84 7.91 -0.14 11.41
CA ASN A 84 7.11 0.67 10.48
C ASN A 84 8.00 1.12 9.29
N PHE A 85 7.41 1.30 8.12
CA PHE A 85 8.14 1.83 6.95
C PHE A 85 8.77 3.20 7.22
N ASP A 86 9.93 3.45 6.61
CA ASP A 86 10.58 4.76 6.61
C ASP A 86 9.68 5.81 5.95
N LEU A 87 9.56 6.97 6.60
CA LEU A 87 8.65 8.03 6.17
C LEU A 87 8.99 8.57 4.77
N ASP A 88 10.24 8.53 4.33
CA ASP A 88 10.59 8.91 2.97
C ASP A 88 10.25 7.81 1.95
N THR A 89 10.37 6.52 2.31
CA THR A 89 9.87 5.44 1.47
C THR A 89 8.35 5.60 1.27
N VAL A 90 7.63 5.94 2.32
CA VAL A 90 6.19 6.25 2.22
C VAL A 90 5.94 7.46 1.31
N LYS A 91 6.68 8.58 1.47
CA LYS A 91 6.57 9.74 0.56
C LYS A 91 6.90 9.40 -0.90
N MET A 92 7.86 8.51 -1.16
CA MET A 92 8.16 8.01 -2.51
C MET A 92 6.98 7.23 -3.08
N LEU A 93 6.37 6.33 -2.29
CA LEU A 93 5.19 5.59 -2.72
C LEU A 93 4.00 6.54 -2.98
N MET A 94 3.81 7.56 -2.14
CA MET A 94 2.85 8.64 -2.40
C MET A 94 3.14 9.33 -3.74
N SER A 95 4.37 9.82 -3.97
CA SER A 95 4.68 10.60 -5.19
C SER A 95 4.71 9.79 -6.50
N ILE A 96 4.76 8.45 -6.42
CA ILE A 96 4.61 7.55 -7.57
C ILE A 96 3.14 7.27 -7.90
N PHE A 97 2.26 7.23 -6.90
CA PHE A 97 0.86 6.78 -7.06
C PHE A 97 -0.21 7.88 -6.88
N ASP A 98 0.11 9.03 -6.29
CA ASP A 98 -0.73 10.24 -6.25
C ASP A 98 -0.70 10.91 -7.65
N THR A 99 -1.58 10.43 -8.53
CA THR A 99 -1.64 10.82 -9.94
C THR A 99 -2.42 12.11 -10.15
N ASP A 100 -3.40 12.40 -9.29
CA ASP A 100 -4.18 13.65 -9.34
C ASP A 100 -3.54 14.82 -8.56
N ARG A 101 -2.51 14.53 -7.74
CA ARG A 101 -1.75 15.45 -6.89
C ARG A 101 -2.59 16.04 -5.74
N SER A 102 -3.52 15.25 -5.21
CA SER A 102 -4.31 15.59 -4.03
C SER A 102 -3.49 15.61 -2.73
N GLY A 103 -2.32 14.97 -2.70
CA GLY A 103 -1.54 14.72 -1.48
C GLY A 103 -2.04 13.53 -0.66
N THR A 104 -3.00 12.77 -1.22
CA THR A 104 -3.59 11.55 -0.64
C THR A 104 -3.66 10.47 -1.71
N ILE A 105 -3.95 9.21 -1.33
CA ILE A 105 -4.09 8.10 -2.27
C ILE A 105 -5.56 7.68 -2.35
N GLY A 106 -6.18 7.87 -3.50
CA GLY A 106 -7.53 7.38 -3.78
C GLY A 106 -7.58 5.86 -3.98
N PHE A 107 -8.77 5.25 -3.93
CA PHE A 107 -8.90 3.78 -4.06
C PHE A 107 -8.27 3.19 -5.34
N ASN A 108 -8.41 3.89 -6.48
CA ASN A 108 -7.85 3.43 -7.75
C ASN A 108 -6.31 3.46 -7.76
N GLU A 109 -5.71 4.38 -7.01
CA GLU A 109 -4.27 4.55 -6.88
C GLU A 109 -3.72 3.57 -5.85
N PHE A 110 -4.45 3.36 -4.75
CA PHE A 110 -4.19 2.29 -3.79
C PHE A 110 -4.18 0.91 -4.46
N ALA A 111 -5.02 0.68 -5.47
CA ALA A 111 -4.99 -0.57 -6.24
C ALA A 111 -3.66 -0.80 -6.98
N GLY A 112 -3.09 0.25 -7.57
CA GLY A 112 -1.76 0.22 -8.17
C GLY A 112 -0.65 0.05 -7.13
N LEU A 113 -0.71 0.83 -6.06
CA LEU A 113 0.26 0.83 -4.95
C LEU A 113 0.30 -0.53 -4.23
N TRP A 114 -0.86 -1.12 -3.93
CA TRP A 114 -0.96 -2.43 -3.29
C TRP A 114 -0.39 -3.55 -4.16
N LYS A 115 -0.71 -3.54 -5.47
CA LYS A 115 -0.10 -4.47 -6.42
C LYS A 115 1.43 -4.30 -6.46
N TYR A 116 1.91 -3.06 -6.55
CA TYR A 116 3.34 -2.75 -6.58
C TYR A 116 4.07 -3.27 -5.33
N ILE A 117 3.52 -3.03 -4.14
CA ILE A 117 4.05 -3.58 -2.88
C ILE A 117 4.03 -5.11 -2.89
N SER A 118 2.95 -5.75 -3.36
CA SER A 118 2.84 -7.21 -3.39
C SER A 118 3.83 -7.87 -4.37
N ASP A 119 4.02 -7.27 -5.55
CA ASP A 119 5.04 -7.71 -6.52
C ASP A 119 6.45 -7.56 -5.92
N TRP A 120 6.76 -6.42 -5.29
CA TRP A 120 8.04 -6.20 -4.61
C TRP A 120 8.27 -7.14 -3.41
N GLN A 121 7.23 -7.49 -2.64
CA GLN A 121 7.33 -8.51 -1.59
C GLN A 121 7.73 -9.87 -2.17
N GLY A 122 7.32 -10.19 -3.40
CA GLY A 122 7.80 -11.36 -4.13
C GLY A 122 9.30 -11.29 -4.44
N VAL A 123 9.77 -10.13 -4.92
CA VAL A 123 11.18 -9.87 -5.23
C VAL A 123 12.06 -9.91 -3.98
N PHE A 124 11.64 -9.27 -2.88
CA PHE A 124 12.40 -9.25 -1.63
C PHE A 124 12.60 -10.66 -1.06
N ARG A 125 11.53 -11.46 -0.95
CA ARG A 125 11.57 -12.86 -0.49
C ARG A 125 12.31 -13.83 -1.42
N HIS A 126 12.80 -13.35 -2.57
CA HIS A 126 13.70 -14.10 -3.44
C HIS A 126 15.18 -13.83 -3.14
N PHE A 127 15.50 -12.64 -2.60
CA PHE A 127 16.86 -12.23 -2.27
C PHE A 127 17.18 -12.25 -0.77
N ASP A 128 16.16 -12.20 0.10
CA ASP A 128 16.22 -12.55 1.53
C ASP A 128 16.29 -14.08 1.61
N VAL A 129 17.52 -14.62 1.52
CA VAL A 129 17.79 -16.06 1.36
C VAL A 129 17.79 -16.76 2.73
N ASP A 130 18.31 -16.10 3.76
CA ASP A 130 18.35 -16.65 5.13
C ASP A 130 17.02 -16.49 5.88
N ARG A 131 16.14 -15.60 5.40
CA ARG A 131 14.84 -15.23 6.00
C ARG A 131 14.98 -14.43 7.29
N SER A 132 16.02 -13.61 7.38
CA SER A 132 16.21 -12.61 8.43
C SER A 132 15.15 -11.51 8.42
N GLY A 133 14.48 -11.28 7.28
CA GLY A 133 13.53 -10.17 7.09
C GLY A 133 14.20 -8.84 6.75
N SER A 134 15.51 -8.85 6.48
CA SER A 134 16.32 -7.76 5.95
C SER A 134 17.13 -8.26 4.75
N ILE A 135 17.83 -7.37 4.05
CA ILE A 135 18.75 -7.71 2.95
C ILE A 135 20.16 -7.29 3.36
N ASP A 136 21.12 -8.21 3.31
CA ASP A 136 22.54 -7.94 3.58
C ASP A 136 23.31 -7.41 2.35
N GLY A 137 24.59 -7.06 2.50
CA GLY A 137 25.43 -6.56 1.41
C GLY A 137 25.70 -7.57 0.28
N HIS A 138 25.66 -8.87 0.55
CA HIS A 138 25.79 -9.93 -0.46
C HIS A 138 24.47 -10.13 -1.23
N GLU A 139 23.35 -10.14 -0.52
CA GLU A 139 21.99 -10.24 -1.07
C GLU A 139 21.65 -9.01 -1.91
N LEU A 140 22.01 -7.80 -1.47
CA LEU A 140 21.92 -6.56 -2.24
C LEU A 140 22.73 -6.66 -3.55
N ALA A 141 23.97 -7.16 -3.47
CA ALA A 141 24.83 -7.32 -4.64
C ALA A 141 24.24 -8.34 -5.65
N ASN A 142 23.64 -9.42 -5.16
CA ASN A 142 22.95 -10.41 -5.98
C ASN A 142 21.68 -9.84 -6.63
N ALA A 143 20.87 -9.11 -5.87
CA ALA A 143 19.64 -8.46 -6.34
C ALA A 143 19.94 -7.44 -7.45
N LEU A 144 20.84 -6.49 -7.19
CA LEU A 144 21.19 -5.45 -8.15
C LEU A 144 21.83 -6.02 -9.42
N ARG A 145 22.70 -7.04 -9.30
CA ARG A 145 23.22 -7.79 -10.45
C ARG A 145 22.10 -8.50 -11.23
N SER A 146 21.12 -9.10 -10.55
CA SER A 146 19.98 -9.75 -11.20
C SER A 146 19.05 -8.77 -11.92
N PHE A 147 19.04 -7.50 -11.53
CA PHE A 147 18.36 -6.42 -12.25
C PHE A 147 19.21 -5.79 -13.38
N GLY A 148 20.44 -6.27 -13.59
CA GLY A 148 21.37 -5.79 -14.62
C GLY A 148 22.38 -4.74 -14.15
N TYR A 149 22.35 -4.30 -12.88
CA TYR A 149 23.24 -3.28 -12.33
C TYR A 149 24.49 -3.92 -11.73
N ASN A 150 25.57 -4.06 -12.52
CA ASN A 150 26.86 -4.55 -12.04
C ASN A 150 27.68 -3.44 -11.37
N LEU A 151 27.23 -3.00 -10.19
CA LEU A 151 27.89 -1.96 -9.38
C LEU A 151 29.19 -2.46 -8.73
N THR A 152 30.12 -1.55 -8.44
CA THR A 152 31.37 -1.89 -7.74
C THR A 152 31.13 -2.08 -6.23
N PRO A 153 31.99 -2.84 -5.51
CA PRO A 153 31.88 -3.02 -4.06
C PRO A 153 31.80 -1.70 -3.28
N GLN A 154 32.52 -0.67 -3.73
CA GLN A 154 32.49 0.65 -3.10
C GLN A 154 31.12 1.32 -3.20
N ILE A 155 30.44 1.20 -4.35
CA ILE A 155 29.07 1.74 -4.53
C ILE A 155 28.06 0.89 -3.75
N LEU A 156 28.24 -0.43 -3.69
CA LEU A 156 27.39 -1.32 -2.90
C LEU A 156 27.46 -0.96 -1.39
N SER A 157 28.65 -0.77 -0.83
CA SER A 157 28.80 -0.31 0.56
C SER A 157 28.23 1.09 0.82
N LEU A 158 28.21 1.99 -0.19
CA LEU A 158 27.55 3.29 -0.06
C LEU A 158 26.02 3.19 -0.10
N LEU A 159 25.45 2.25 -0.87
CA LEU A 159 24.02 1.95 -0.83
C LEU A 159 23.62 1.32 0.50
N GLU A 160 24.41 0.35 0.97
CA GLU A 160 24.24 -0.29 2.27
C GLU A 160 24.29 0.74 3.41
N GLN A 161 25.32 1.60 3.47
CA GLN A 161 25.42 2.66 4.49
C GLN A 161 24.31 3.71 4.40
N LYS A 162 23.70 3.93 3.22
CA LYS A 162 22.60 4.88 3.03
C LYS A 162 21.22 4.28 3.37
N TYR A 163 21.04 2.97 3.21
CA TYR A 163 19.73 2.31 3.28
C TYR A 163 19.63 1.18 4.32
N ALA A 164 20.69 0.84 5.04
CA ALA A 164 20.58 -0.04 6.21
C ALA A 164 19.80 0.64 7.35
N THR A 165 19.15 -0.16 8.19
CA THR A 165 18.60 0.32 9.47
C THR A 165 19.73 0.76 10.41
N PRO A 166 19.61 1.89 11.14
CA PRO A 166 20.61 2.28 12.12
C PRO A 166 20.87 1.18 13.16
N VAL A 167 22.14 0.92 13.46
CA VAL A 167 22.54 -0.09 14.46
C VAL A 167 21.97 0.29 15.82
N SER A 168 20.93 -0.43 16.26
CA SER A 168 20.35 -0.24 17.59
C SER A 168 21.35 -0.70 18.65
N THR A 169 21.67 0.14 19.62
CA THR A 169 22.74 -0.10 20.61
C THR A 169 22.32 -1.04 21.75
N GLY A 170 21.62 -2.12 21.42
CA GLY A 170 21.04 -3.08 22.37
C GLY A 170 20.55 -4.34 21.65
N TYR A 171 19.57 -5.04 22.21
CA TYR A 171 18.91 -6.15 21.52
C TYR A 171 18.00 -5.62 20.39
N GLY A 172 18.35 -5.97 19.15
CA GLY A 172 17.58 -5.70 17.94
C GLY A 172 17.97 -6.68 16.84
N PRO A 173 17.31 -6.63 15.66
CA PRO A 173 17.74 -7.41 14.49
C PRO A 173 19.17 -7.02 14.05
N PRO A 174 19.89 -7.91 13.35
CA PRO A 174 21.19 -7.57 12.76
C PRO A 174 21.04 -6.40 11.76
N PRO A 175 22.10 -5.58 11.57
CA PRO A 175 22.04 -4.48 10.62
C PRO A 175 21.88 -5.01 9.19
N GLY A 176 20.86 -4.51 8.50
CA GLY A 176 20.54 -4.85 7.12
C GLY A 176 19.54 -3.84 6.53
N ILE A 177 19.15 -4.06 5.28
CA ILE A 177 18.21 -3.20 4.57
C ILE A 177 16.80 -3.79 4.69
N THR A 178 15.88 -3.12 5.41
CA THR A 178 14.47 -3.52 5.51
C THR A 178 13.76 -3.46 4.15
N PHE A 179 12.64 -4.19 4.02
CA PHE A 179 11.87 -4.26 2.77
C PHE A 179 11.58 -2.89 2.14
N ASP A 180 11.08 -1.95 2.94
CA ASP A 180 10.80 -0.59 2.48
C ASP A 180 12.06 0.13 1.96
N ARG A 181 13.18 0.05 2.70
CA ARG A 181 14.45 0.67 2.34
C ARG A 181 15.08 0.01 1.10
N PHE A 182 14.86 -1.29 0.90
CA PHE A 182 15.29 -2.03 -0.29
C PHE A 182 14.53 -1.58 -1.54
N VAL A 183 13.21 -1.41 -1.46
CA VAL A 183 12.40 -0.84 -2.55
C VAL A 183 12.87 0.57 -2.88
N ARG A 184 13.08 1.43 -1.86
CA ARG A 184 13.63 2.79 -2.03
C ARG A 184 15.01 2.77 -2.69
N ALA A 185 15.93 1.92 -2.24
CA ALA A 185 17.26 1.78 -2.82
C ALA A 185 17.20 1.36 -4.30
N CYS A 186 16.38 0.38 -4.64
CA CYS A 186 16.23 -0.12 -6.01
C CYS A 186 15.62 0.93 -6.96
N VAL A 187 14.62 1.69 -6.49
CA VAL A 187 14.02 2.80 -7.27
C VAL A 187 15.06 3.89 -7.54
N VAL A 188 15.87 4.25 -6.54
CA VAL A 188 16.94 5.26 -6.71
C VAL A 188 18.02 4.77 -7.68
N VAL A 189 18.51 3.53 -7.54
CA VAL A 189 19.49 2.95 -8.48
C VAL A 189 18.94 2.93 -9.91
N LYS A 190 17.68 2.53 -10.10
CA LYS A 190 17.00 2.55 -11.41
C LYS A 190 16.90 3.97 -11.98
N THR A 191 16.37 4.94 -11.23
CA THR A 191 16.18 6.32 -11.70
C THR A 191 17.50 7.01 -12.05
N LEU A 192 18.55 6.81 -11.25
CA LEU A 192 19.88 7.34 -11.56
C LEU A 192 20.51 6.64 -12.77
N SER A 193 20.40 5.31 -12.86
CA SER A 193 20.97 4.53 -13.98
C SER A 193 20.31 4.86 -15.31
N GLU A 194 18.98 4.95 -15.35
CA GLU A 194 18.28 5.40 -16.57
C GLU A 194 18.64 6.83 -16.95
N SER A 195 18.78 7.73 -15.96
CA SER A 195 19.13 9.13 -16.23
C SER A 195 20.55 9.24 -16.77
N PHE A 196 21.48 8.43 -16.29
CA PHE A 196 22.82 8.27 -16.87
C PHE A 196 22.74 7.74 -18.32
N GLN A 197 22.02 6.63 -18.56
CA GLN A 197 21.85 6.00 -19.87
C GLN A 197 21.14 6.89 -20.91
N ARG A 198 20.36 7.89 -20.47
CA ARG A 198 19.76 8.90 -21.36
C ARG A 198 20.75 9.96 -21.85
N MET A 199 21.96 10.02 -21.28
CA MET A 199 23.02 10.97 -21.65
C MET A 199 24.29 10.28 -22.18
N ASP A 200 24.54 9.03 -21.76
CA ASP A 200 25.56 8.12 -22.32
C ASP A 200 25.11 7.64 -23.72
N THR A 201 25.29 8.51 -24.72
CA THR A 201 24.76 8.32 -26.08
C THR A 201 25.50 7.26 -26.89
N ASP A 202 26.78 7.07 -26.60
CA ASP A 202 27.73 6.17 -27.27
C ASP A 202 28.01 4.88 -26.47
N ARG A 203 27.56 4.81 -25.21
CA ARG A 203 27.57 3.63 -24.33
C ARG A 203 28.98 3.20 -23.93
N ASP A 204 29.86 4.17 -23.69
CA ASP A 204 31.22 3.93 -23.21
C ASP A 204 31.31 3.87 -21.67
N GLY A 205 30.24 4.26 -20.97
CA GLY A 205 30.17 4.31 -19.51
C GLY A 205 30.60 5.64 -18.89
N TRP A 206 30.75 6.71 -19.69
CA TRP A 206 31.09 8.06 -19.24
C TRP A 206 30.09 9.09 -19.76
N ILE A 207 29.96 10.22 -19.05
CA ILE A 207 29.18 11.37 -19.48
C ILE A 207 29.92 12.67 -19.15
N THR A 208 29.84 13.65 -20.05
CA THR A 208 30.29 15.02 -19.77
C THR A 208 29.06 15.89 -19.56
N ILE A 209 28.81 16.28 -18.31
CA ILE A 209 27.65 17.10 -17.90
C ILE A 209 28.09 18.34 -17.12
N ASN A 210 27.31 19.41 -17.22
CA ASN A 210 27.49 20.62 -16.43
C ASN A 210 26.83 20.51 -15.04
N TYR A 211 27.06 21.50 -14.18
CA TYR A 211 26.52 21.52 -12.82
C TYR A 211 24.99 21.50 -12.76
N GLU A 212 24.29 22.22 -13.65
CA GLU A 212 22.84 22.25 -13.67
C GLU A 212 22.25 20.90 -14.10
N GLN A 213 22.85 20.23 -15.08
CA GLN A 213 22.49 18.87 -15.48
C GLN A 213 22.70 17.89 -14.32
N PHE A 214 23.84 17.95 -13.63
CA PHE A 214 24.10 17.15 -12.42
C PHE A 214 23.03 17.37 -11.34
N MET A 215 22.73 18.62 -11.00
CA MET A 215 21.72 18.96 -10.00
C MET A 215 20.32 18.47 -10.40
N ASN A 216 19.94 18.57 -11.68
CA ASN A 216 18.66 18.05 -12.18
C ASN A 216 18.57 16.53 -12.04
N ILE A 217 19.64 15.77 -12.29
CA ILE A 217 19.65 14.30 -12.12
C ILE A 217 19.49 13.93 -10.64
N VAL A 218 20.24 14.59 -9.75
CA VAL A 218 20.24 14.26 -8.31
C VAL A 218 18.92 14.68 -7.64
N LEU A 219 18.33 15.82 -8.03
CA LEU A 219 17.08 16.33 -7.46
C LEU A 219 15.80 15.74 -8.08
N SER A 220 15.91 14.99 -9.19
CA SER A 220 14.78 14.22 -9.75
C SER A 220 14.77 12.74 -9.33
N ALA A 221 15.78 12.29 -8.58
CA ALA A 221 15.75 11.01 -7.89
C ALA A 221 14.95 11.10 -6.56
N PRO A 222 14.13 10.09 -6.21
CA PRO A 222 13.29 10.09 -5.01
C PRO A 222 13.96 9.53 -3.72
#